data_AF-A0A956HBN0-F1
#
_entry.id   AF-A0A956HBN0-F1
#
_cell.length_a   1.000
_cell.length_b   1.000
_cell.length_c   1.000
_cell.angle_alpha   90.00
_cell.angle_beta   90.00
_cell.angle_gamma   90.00
#
_symmetry.space_group_name_H-M   'P 1'
#
loop_
_entity.id
_entity.type
_entity.pdbx_description
1 polymer ?
#
loop_
_entity_poly.entity_id
_entity_poly.type
_entity_poly.pdbx_seq_one_letter_code
_entity_poly.pdbx_strand_id
1 'polypeptide(L)' 'MSAVFVDFYELLEVQPQASSQEIKAAYRACMVRDHADQNPDDALANERMILLSRAKQVLL' A
#
# COMPACT_ATOMS: atom_id res chain seq x y z
N MET A 1 -8.46 23.99 -4.06
CA MET A 1 -8.23 22.60 -4.48
C MET A 1 -7.11 22.06 -3.63
N SER A 2 -7.43 21.32 -2.57
CA SER A 2 -6.41 20.67 -1.74
C SER A 2 -5.91 19.45 -2.50
N ALA A 3 -4.65 19.48 -2.93
CA ALA A 3 -4.01 18.29 -3.48
C ALA A 3 -3.99 17.23 -2.37
N VAL A 4 -4.67 16.10 -2.60
CA VAL A 4 -4.59 14.95 -1.72
C VAL A 4 -3.23 14.31 -1.98
N PHE A 5 -2.24 14.67 -1.18
CA PHE A 5 -0.96 13.97 -1.15
C PHE A 5 -1.17 12.64 -0.42
N VAL A 6 -1.03 11.54 -1.15
CA VAL A 6 -1.01 10.21 -0.56
C VAL A 6 0.43 9.89 -0.23
N ASP A 7 0.74 9.78 1.06
CA ASP A 7 2.08 9.37 1.48
C ASP A 7 2.19 7.84 1.35
N PHE A 8 2.95 7.40 0.34
CA PHE A 8 3.15 5.99 0.06
C PHE A 8 3.96 5.27 1.12
N TYR A 9 4.81 5.98 1.86
CA TYR A 9 5.55 5.40 2.98
C TYR A 9 4.61 5.11 4.14
N GLU A 10 3.71 6.05 4.43
CA GLU A 10 2.68 5.87 5.45
C GLU A 10 1.67 4.79 5.06
N LEU A 11 1.29 4.71 3.78
CA LEU A 11 0.40 3.67 3.25
C LEU A 11 0.98 2.25 3.42
N LEU A 12 2.29 2.11 3.19
CA LEU A 12 3.01 0.84 3.35
C LEU A 12 3.48 0.60 4.79
N GLU A 13 3.18 1.51 5.73
CA GLU A 13 3.65 1.46 7.12
C GLU A 13 5.19 1.31 7.21
N VAL A 14 5.92 1.96 6.28
CA VAL A 14 7.39 1.93 6.22
C VAL A 14 8.00 3.30 6.46
N GLN A 15 9.28 3.31 6.85
CA GLN A 15 10.00 4.57 6.99
C GLN A 15 10.36 5.18 5.62
N PRO A 16 10.48 6.52 5.52
CA PRO A 16 10.95 7.21 4.30
C PRO A 16 12.32 6.73 3.81
N GLN A 17 13.11 6.19 4.74
CA GLN A 17 14.48 5.72 4.55
C GLN A 17 14.54 4.19 4.44
N ALA A 18 13.38 3.53 4.33
CA ALA A 18 13.28 2.10 4.12
C ALA A 18 13.91 1.70 2.78
N SER A 19 14.61 0.59 2.81
CA SER A 19 15.22 0.00 1.63
C SER A 19 14.18 -0.60 0.68
N SER A 20 14.55 -0.77 -0.59
CA SER A 20 13.73 -1.43 -1.60
C SER A 20 13.26 -2.83 -1.16
N GLN A 21 14.03 -3.54 -0.32
CA GLN A 21 13.63 -4.83 0.24
C GLN A 21 12.51 -4.69 1.27
N GLU A 22 12.62 -3.71 2.18
CA GLU A 22 11.60 -3.43 3.20
C GLU A 22 10.28 -2.99 2.56
N ILE A 23 10.33 -2.12 1.54
CA ILE A 23 9.15 -1.70 0.76
C ILE A 23 8.45 -2.91 0.12
N LYS A 24 9.21 -3.84 -0.48
CA LYS A 24 8.65 -5.07 -1.06
C LYS A 24 8.07 -6.01 -0.01
N ALA A 25 8.69 -6.10 1.17
CA ALA A 25 8.21 -6.92 2.26
C ALA A 25 6.90 -6.37 2.83
N ALA A 26 6.86 -5.07 3.11
CA ALA A 26 5.68 -4.36 3.60
C ALA A 26 4.52 -4.42 2.61
N TYR A 27 4.76 -4.20 1.32
CA TYR A 27 3.75 -4.37 0.28
C TYR A 27 3.11 -5.76 0.31
N ARG A 28 3.93 -6.81 0.45
CA ARG A 28 3.41 -8.18 0.54
C ARG A 28 2.61 -8.41 1.81
N ALA A 29 3.06 -7.88 2.94
CA ALA A 29 2.32 -7.95 4.20
C ALA A 29 0.96 -7.23 4.10
N CYS A 30 0.91 -6.03 3.51
CA CYS A 30 -0.31 -5.28 3.29
C CYS A 30 -1.27 -6.02 2.34
N MET A 31 -0.79 -6.55 1.21
CA MET A 31 -1.63 -7.36 0.31
C MET A 31 -2.22 -8.59 1.00
N VAL A 32 -1.45 -9.21 1.89
CA VAL A 32 -1.93 -10.39 2.63
C VAL A 32 -2.97 -10.00 3.68
N ARG A 33 -2.79 -8.86 4.35
CA ARG A 33 -3.78 -8.29 5.30
C ARG A 33 -5.08 -7.87 4.62
N ASP A 34 -4.99 -7.27 3.44
CA ASP A 34 -6.13 -6.75 2.67
C ASP A 34 -6.74 -7.82 1.73
N HIS A 35 -6.40 -9.10 1.90
CA HIS A 35 -6.92 -10.17 1.04
C HIS A 35 -8.45 -10.17 1.01
N ALA A 36 -9.01 -10.15 -0.20
CA ALA A 36 -10.45 -10.20 -0.48
C ALA A 36 -11.18 -11.40 0.17
N ASP A 37 -10.44 -12.45 0.52
CA ASP A 37 -10.97 -13.61 1.25
C ASP A 37 -11.45 -13.27 2.67
N GLN A 38 -10.84 -12.27 3.32
CA GLN A 38 -11.27 -11.79 4.64
C GLN A 38 -12.22 -10.59 4.55
N ASN A 39 -12.22 -9.85 3.43
CA ASN A 39 -13.06 -8.69 3.18
C ASN A 39 -13.82 -8.79 1.84
N PRO A 40 -14.76 -9.74 1.70
CA PRO A 40 -15.50 -9.94 0.45
C PRO A 40 -16.48 -8.79 0.10
N ASP A 41 -16.87 -7.97 1.09
CA ASP A 41 -17.81 -6.85 0.92
C ASP A 41 -17.14 -5.46 0.96
N ASP A 42 -15.82 -5.40 1.11
CA ASP A 42 -15.13 -4.11 1.24
C ASP A 42 -14.72 -3.56 -0.14
N ALA A 43 -15.61 -2.75 -0.72
CA ALA A 43 -15.35 -2.08 -2.00
C ALA A 43 -14.09 -1.20 -1.97
N LEU A 44 -13.64 -0.78 -0.78
CA LEU A 44 -12.43 0.01 -0.59
C LEU A 44 -11.15 -0.83 -0.58
N ALA A 45 -11.23 -2.15 -0.37
CA ALA A 45 -10.06 -3.03 -0.41
C ALA A 45 -9.40 -3.02 -1.81
N ASN A 46 -10.20 -2.99 -2.87
CA ASN A 46 -9.69 -2.88 -4.23
C ASN A 46 -8.94 -1.55 -4.46
N GLU A 47 -9.47 -0.44 -3.94
CA GLU A 47 -8.83 0.88 -4.02
C GLU A 47 -7.49 0.89 -3.25
N ARG A 48 -7.47 0.31 -2.05
CA ARG A 48 -6.25 0.15 -1.24
C ARG A 48 -5.21 -0.70 -1.95
N MET A 49 -5.59 -1.82 -2.57
CA MET A 49 -4.69 -2.67 -3.35
C MET A 49 -4.08 -1.92 -4.56
N ILE A 50 -4.88 -1.10 -5.25
CA ILE A 50 -4.39 -0.26 -6.36
C ILE A 50 -3.39 0.77 -5.84
N LEU A 51 -3.68 1.42 -4.72
CA LEU A 51 -2.77 2.39 -4.08
C LEU A 51 -1.48 1.72 -3.61
N LEU A 52 -1.54 0.54 -2.99
CA LEU A 52 -0.36 -0.23 -2.59
C LEU A 52 0.51 -0.61 -3.80
N SER A 53 -0.13 -0.98 -4.91
CA SER A 53 0.58 -1.31 -6.16
C SER A 53 1.28 -0.08 -6.74
N ARG A 54 0.59 1.07 -6.75
CA ARG A 54 1.19 2.36 -7.16
C ARG A 54 2.33 2.77 -6.23
N ALA A 55 2.14 2.67 -4.91
CA ALA A 55 3.15 2.99 -3.90
C ALA A 55 4.43 2.20 -4.16
N LYS A 56 4.29 0.88 -4.31
CA LYS A 56 5.39 -0.01 -4.67
C LYS A 56 6.07 0.41 -5.97
N GLN A 57 5.31 0.77 -7.01
CA GLN A 57 5.84 1.11 -8.32
C GLN A 57 6.52 2.50 -8.38
N VAL A 58 6.17 3.40 -7.47
CA VAL A 58 6.79 4.74 -7.35
C VAL A 58 8.03 4.68 -6.45
N LEU A 59 8.01 3.87 -5.39
CA LEU A 59 9.09 3.76 -4.42
C LEU A 59 10.20 2.78 -4.82
N LEU A 60 9.96 1.90 -5.80
CA LEU A 60 10.94 0.95 -6.36
C LEU A 60 11.32 1.30 -7.79
#